data_AF-A0A2T2SF10-F1
#
_entry.id   AF-A0A2T2SF10-F1
#
_cell.length_a   1.000
_cell.length_b   1.000
_cell.length_c   1.000
_cell.angle_alpha   90.00
_cell.angle_beta   90.00
_cell.angle_gamma   90.00
#
_symmetry.space_group_name_H-M   'P 1'
#
loop_
_entity.id
_entity.type
_entity.pdbx_description
1 polymer ?
#
loop_
_entity_poly.entity_id
_entity_poly.type
_entity_poly.pdbx_seq_one_letter_code
_entity_poly.pdbx_strand_id
1 'polypeptide(L)'
;MTEVRSYQDIDNLADRLREVPYESILRTIGRVAERESIEAYAVGGMVRDVLLGRSTTDLDFVTVGAGTGIELAEAAGEELGGRTAHVYPKFGTAAIRIPTEEAFPEDHTDDTLVLEFVAARKESYRSHSRKPEVEAGTLEDDQYRRDFTVNAMAIHLTPDRFGALIDPFDGRRDLERRTIDTPLDPEETFEDDPLRMIRAARFATQLEFRVSDRVFDAMGTQAERVEILSQERITEEVHKILEADTPSIGFKILEASGVLEHIMPELQRLKGVDVVDGRDHKDNFYHTLEVLDNVAERTSDCPAEETRWLRWAALLHDIAKPQTKRFDPEQGWTFHGHEDVGARMIPDLFRTWRLPTDERMDYVQTLVRLHLRPIALADEKVTDSAVRRLLYEAGDAIDDLMTLVRSDVTSNNPDRRRRYQKAFDRVQEKMRIVEEKDRLRNFEPPVDGYEIMKTLDIDEGVAVGIAKTWIREAILDGEIPNEHDAAFDYLMEKEVVFEDPDLPADWEAAIEYLEGRKAEVLDADEATASDT
;
A
#
# COMPACT_ATOMS: atom_id res chain seq x y z
N MET A 1 20.60 5.20 23.22
CA MET A 1 21.14 6.49 22.76
C MET A 1 22.14 6.17 21.67
N THR A 2 21.68 6.13 20.42
CA THR A 2 22.54 5.97 19.25
C THR A 2 23.41 7.23 19.15
N GLU A 3 24.73 7.09 19.07
CA GLU A 3 25.63 8.22 18.88
C GLU A 3 25.17 9.03 17.67
N VAL A 4 24.93 10.32 17.86
CA VAL A 4 24.65 11.24 16.75
C VAL A 4 25.95 11.34 15.95
N ARG A 5 25.95 10.78 14.73
CA ARG A 5 27.09 10.87 13.82
C ARG A 5 27.24 12.34 13.40
N SER A 6 28.37 12.96 13.73
CA SER A 6 28.72 14.27 13.15
C SER A 6 29.01 14.09 11.66
N TYR A 7 28.35 14.90 10.84
CA TYR A 7 28.59 14.97 9.40
C TYR A 7 29.32 16.26 9.00
N GLN A 8 29.40 17.24 9.90
CA GLN A 8 29.85 18.60 9.58
C GLN A 8 31.33 18.69 9.20
N ASP A 9 32.16 17.77 9.69
CA ASP A 9 33.60 17.74 9.41
C ASP A 9 33.96 16.92 8.15
N ILE A 10 32.95 16.44 7.40
CA ILE A 10 33.15 15.58 6.23
C ILE A 10 33.11 16.43 4.97
N ASP A 11 34.28 16.75 4.43
CA ASP A 11 34.40 17.46 3.15
C ASP A 11 34.68 16.49 1.98
N ASN A 12 34.95 15.22 2.28
CA ASN A 12 35.19 14.19 1.28
C ASN A 12 34.65 12.81 1.74
N LEU A 13 33.94 12.13 0.86
CA LEU A 13 33.29 10.83 1.08
C LEU A 13 34.07 9.63 0.52
N ALA A 14 35.26 9.82 -0.05
CA ALA A 14 36.03 8.75 -0.69
C ALA A 14 36.28 7.53 0.21
N ASP A 15 36.51 7.74 1.50
CA ASP A 15 36.69 6.63 2.45
C ASP A 15 35.38 5.87 2.69
N ARG A 16 34.25 6.57 2.82
CA ARG A 16 32.93 5.95 2.98
C ARG A 16 32.45 5.24 1.71
N LEU A 17 32.82 5.79 0.55
CA LEU A 17 32.52 5.17 -0.73
C LEU A 17 33.21 3.82 -0.90
N ARG A 18 34.28 3.50 -0.16
CA ARG A 18 34.88 2.15 -0.16
C ARG A 18 34.01 1.08 0.49
N GLU A 19 33.04 1.51 1.30
CA GLU A 19 32.15 0.60 2.03
C GLU A 19 30.88 0.27 1.23
N VAL A 20 30.60 0.99 0.14
CA VAL A 20 29.43 0.72 -0.70
C VAL A 20 29.76 -0.24 -1.84
N PRO A 21 28.83 -1.12 -2.21
CA PRO A 21 29.11 -2.21 -3.15
C PRO A 21 29.37 -1.71 -4.58
N TYR A 22 28.93 -0.48 -4.92
CA TYR A 22 29.06 0.13 -6.25
C TYR A 22 30.24 1.10 -6.40
N GLU A 23 31.22 1.13 -5.48
CA GLU A 23 32.39 2.03 -5.58
C GLU A 23 33.11 1.91 -6.93
N SER A 24 33.34 0.69 -7.37
CA SER A 24 34.05 0.38 -8.62
C SER A 24 33.38 1.01 -9.83
N ILE A 25 32.05 1.05 -9.85
CA ILE A 25 31.22 1.67 -10.88
C ILE A 25 31.40 3.19 -10.84
N LEU A 26 31.33 3.81 -9.66
CA LEU A 26 31.56 5.26 -9.51
C LEU A 26 32.94 5.68 -10.01
N ARG A 27 33.97 4.90 -9.69
CA ARG A 27 35.33 5.15 -10.18
C ARG A 27 35.44 4.99 -11.69
N THR A 28 34.73 4.02 -12.27
CA THR A 28 34.68 3.83 -13.73
C THR A 28 34.02 5.02 -14.40
N ILE A 29 32.86 5.46 -13.92
CA ILE A 29 32.16 6.66 -14.42
C ILE A 29 33.08 7.89 -14.30
N GLY A 30 33.77 8.05 -13.17
CA GLY A 30 34.74 9.12 -12.96
C GLY A 30 35.86 9.16 -13.99
N ARG A 31 36.45 8.01 -14.32
CA ARG A 31 37.50 7.90 -15.37
C ARG A 31 36.96 8.21 -16.76
N VAL A 32 35.75 7.74 -17.07
CA VAL A 32 35.09 8.03 -18.35
C VAL A 32 34.80 9.53 -18.46
N ALA A 33 34.25 10.14 -17.41
CA ALA A 33 33.99 11.57 -17.35
C ALA A 33 35.26 12.39 -17.59
N GLU A 34 36.38 12.04 -16.96
CA GLU A 34 37.68 12.68 -17.21
C GLU A 34 38.16 12.52 -18.66
N ARG A 35 38.04 11.30 -19.23
CA ARG A 35 38.42 11.00 -20.62
C ARG A 35 37.63 11.83 -21.63
N GLU A 36 36.32 11.94 -21.41
CA GLU A 36 35.41 12.71 -22.26
C GLU A 36 35.41 14.21 -21.94
N SER A 37 36.21 14.65 -20.95
CA SER A 37 36.23 16.05 -20.46
C SER A 37 34.86 16.55 -19.99
N ILE A 38 34.06 15.66 -19.41
CA ILE A 38 32.74 15.93 -18.84
C ILE A 38 32.88 16.11 -17.33
N GLU A 39 32.35 17.21 -16.81
CA GLU A 39 32.23 17.41 -15.38
C GLU A 39 31.01 16.65 -14.86
N ALA A 40 31.22 15.71 -13.94
CA ALA A 40 30.19 14.76 -13.49
C ALA A 40 30.15 14.60 -11.97
N TYR A 41 28.94 14.44 -11.46
CA TYR A 41 28.59 14.39 -10.06
C TYR A 41 27.63 13.24 -9.79
N ALA A 42 27.82 12.52 -8.68
CA ALA A 42 26.76 11.70 -8.12
C ALA A 42 25.94 12.57 -7.16
N VAL A 43 24.61 12.45 -7.18
CA VAL A 43 23.70 13.39 -6.52
C VAL A 43 22.54 12.66 -5.83
N GLY A 44 21.69 13.41 -5.11
CA GLY A 44 20.39 12.90 -4.68
C GLY A 44 20.44 11.94 -3.50
N GLY A 45 19.55 10.96 -3.53
CA GLY A 45 19.36 10.00 -2.42
C GLY A 45 20.61 9.18 -2.13
N MET A 46 21.40 8.86 -3.15
CA MET A 46 22.66 8.14 -3.01
C MET A 46 23.63 8.83 -2.04
N VAL A 47 23.83 10.15 -2.17
CA VAL A 47 24.77 10.89 -1.31
C VAL A 47 24.31 10.88 0.15
N ARG A 48 23.00 11.06 0.36
CA ARG A 48 22.36 10.96 1.67
C ARG A 48 22.55 9.57 2.27
N ASP A 49 22.32 8.52 1.49
CA ASP A 49 22.34 7.14 1.97
C ASP A 49 23.77 6.70 2.32
N VAL A 50 24.77 7.10 1.53
CA VAL A 50 26.21 6.93 1.89
C VAL A 50 26.55 7.63 3.22
N LEU A 51 26.01 8.83 3.46
CA LEU A 51 26.20 9.53 4.74
C LEU A 51 25.51 8.80 5.91
N LEU A 52 24.36 8.19 5.68
CA LEU A 52 23.65 7.37 6.67
C LEU A 52 24.29 5.97 6.85
N GLY A 53 25.17 5.55 5.95
CA GLY A 53 25.75 4.20 5.93
C GLY A 53 24.77 3.15 5.41
N ARG A 54 23.92 3.55 4.45
CA ARG A 54 22.97 2.71 3.72
C ARG A 54 23.45 2.57 2.27
N SER A 55 23.20 1.43 1.64
CA SER A 55 23.36 1.24 0.20
C SER A 55 22.06 1.60 -0.53
N THR A 56 22.16 1.78 -1.85
CA THR A 56 21.01 2.01 -2.74
C THR A 56 21.30 1.35 -4.10
N THR A 57 20.24 0.98 -4.81
CA THR A 57 20.28 0.44 -6.16
C THR A 57 19.97 1.51 -7.23
N ASP A 58 19.59 2.72 -6.83
CA ASP A 58 19.33 3.85 -7.72
C ASP A 58 20.45 4.89 -7.60
N LEU A 59 21.29 4.98 -8.64
CA LEU A 59 22.43 5.90 -8.69
C LEU A 59 22.17 7.03 -9.69
N ASP A 60 21.99 8.24 -9.17
CA ASP A 60 21.75 9.44 -9.97
C ASP A 60 23.04 10.20 -10.26
N PHE A 61 23.24 10.56 -11.52
CA PHE A 61 24.38 11.30 -12.03
C PHE A 61 23.97 12.58 -12.75
N VAL A 62 24.56 13.70 -12.33
CA VAL A 62 24.41 15.00 -12.98
C VAL A 62 25.71 15.38 -13.67
N THR A 63 25.60 15.84 -14.91
CA THR A 63 26.72 16.36 -15.70
C THR A 63 26.52 17.83 -16.03
N VAL A 64 27.61 18.59 -16.17
CA VAL A 64 27.54 20.01 -16.54
C VAL A 64 27.74 20.18 -18.04
N GLY A 65 26.72 20.67 -18.73
CA GLY A 65 26.72 20.89 -20.18
C GLY A 65 25.47 20.31 -20.85
N ALA A 66 25.06 20.91 -21.97
CA ALA A 66 23.93 20.38 -22.72
C ALA A 66 24.32 19.08 -23.43
N GLY A 67 23.54 18.01 -23.26
CA GLY A 67 23.77 16.72 -23.91
C GLY A 67 24.79 15.80 -23.22
N THR A 68 25.60 16.34 -22.30
CA THR A 68 26.69 15.60 -21.63
C THR A 68 26.20 14.41 -20.80
N GLY A 69 24.95 14.43 -20.32
CA GLY A 69 24.38 13.31 -19.57
C GLY A 69 24.19 12.06 -20.44
N ILE A 70 23.77 12.26 -21.69
CA ILE A 70 23.59 11.16 -22.66
C ILE A 70 24.97 10.67 -23.14
N GLU A 71 25.87 11.60 -23.46
CA GLU A 71 27.25 11.28 -23.89
C GLU A 71 27.99 10.45 -22.82
N LEU A 72 27.89 10.86 -21.55
CA LEU A 72 28.49 10.11 -20.45
C LEU A 72 27.86 8.73 -20.27
N ALA A 73 26.53 8.61 -20.40
CA ALA A 73 25.84 7.33 -20.28
C ALA A 73 26.27 6.34 -21.38
N GLU A 74 26.36 6.80 -22.63
CA GLU A 74 26.81 5.96 -23.75
C GLU A 74 28.26 5.49 -23.53
N ALA A 75 29.17 6.40 -23.20
CA ALA A 75 30.57 6.09 -22.96
C ALA A 75 30.78 5.19 -21.71
N ALA A 76 29.98 5.39 -20.66
CA ALA A 76 30.01 4.55 -19.47
C ALA A 76 29.46 3.15 -19.76
N GLY A 77 28.41 3.04 -20.56
CA GLY A 77 27.85 1.76 -21.00
C GLY A 77 28.87 0.91 -21.74
N GLU A 78 29.63 1.51 -22.66
CA GLU A 78 30.73 0.84 -23.37
C GLU A 78 31.79 0.30 -22.40
N GLU A 79 32.24 1.12 -21.44
CA GLU A 79 33.27 0.75 -20.46
C GLU A 79 32.77 -0.32 -19.47
N LEU A 80 31.48 -0.32 -19.13
CA LEU A 80 30.83 -1.26 -18.21
C LEU A 80 30.43 -2.58 -18.89
N GLY A 81 31.20 -3.02 -19.89
CA GLY A 81 31.01 -4.30 -20.57
C GLY A 81 30.13 -4.22 -21.83
N GLY A 82 30.06 -3.07 -22.50
CA GLY A 82 29.27 -2.90 -23.72
C GLY A 82 27.76 -2.84 -23.49
N ARG A 83 27.33 -2.32 -22.33
CA ARG A 83 25.92 -2.15 -21.98
C ARG A 83 25.31 -1.01 -22.77
N THR A 84 24.04 -1.19 -23.14
CA THR A 84 23.28 -0.16 -23.85
C THR A 84 22.76 0.88 -22.88
N ALA A 85 23.07 2.16 -23.14
CA ALA A 85 22.38 3.28 -22.49
C ALA A 85 21.00 3.49 -23.13
N HIS A 86 19.94 3.37 -22.33
CA HIS A 86 18.58 3.66 -22.78
C HIS A 86 18.32 5.17 -22.69
N VAL A 87 18.29 5.83 -23.84
CA VAL A 87 18.11 7.28 -23.94
C VAL A 87 16.62 7.64 -23.95
N TYR A 88 16.25 8.67 -23.19
CA TYR A 88 14.92 9.27 -23.15
C TYR A 88 14.99 10.73 -23.64
N PRO A 89 14.97 10.99 -24.96
CA PRO A 89 15.25 12.31 -25.53
C PRO A 89 14.29 13.40 -25.07
N LYS A 90 13.05 13.04 -24.74
CA LYS A 90 12.03 13.98 -24.25
C LYS A 90 12.38 14.61 -22.90
N PHE A 91 13.14 13.90 -22.08
CA PHE A 91 13.51 14.31 -20.73
C PHE A 91 14.98 14.71 -20.61
N GLY A 92 15.78 14.46 -21.66
CA GLY A 92 17.22 14.70 -21.65
C GLY A 92 17.97 13.78 -20.69
N THR A 93 17.43 12.57 -20.44
CA THR A 93 18.00 11.58 -19.53
C THR A 93 18.41 10.32 -20.26
N ALA A 94 19.32 9.56 -19.67
CA ALA A 94 19.68 8.22 -20.11
C ALA A 94 19.83 7.30 -18.88
N ALA A 95 19.51 6.01 -19.03
CA ALA A 95 19.65 5.03 -17.96
C ALA A 95 20.39 3.77 -18.41
N ILE A 96 21.23 3.23 -17.53
CA ILE A 96 21.88 1.92 -17.69
C ILE A 96 21.34 1.01 -16.58
N ARG A 97 20.91 -0.19 -16.95
CA ARG A 97 20.43 -1.21 -15.99
C ARG A 97 21.43 -2.34 -15.90
N ILE A 98 21.83 -2.68 -14.68
CA ILE A 98 22.81 -3.72 -14.39
C ILE A 98 22.17 -4.68 -13.38
N PRO A 99 21.98 -5.97 -13.72
CA PRO A 99 21.52 -6.95 -12.74
C PRO A 99 22.45 -6.96 -11.52
N THR A 100 21.91 -6.95 -10.30
CA THR A 100 22.74 -6.90 -9.09
C THR A 100 23.63 -8.12 -8.96
N GLU A 101 23.24 -9.30 -9.46
CA GLU A 101 24.13 -10.47 -9.51
C GLU A 101 25.44 -10.22 -10.29
N GLU A 102 25.39 -9.37 -11.31
CA GLU A 102 26.54 -8.99 -12.12
C GLU A 102 27.31 -7.81 -11.50
N ALA A 103 26.61 -6.89 -10.83
CA ALA A 103 27.22 -5.75 -10.16
C ALA A 103 27.87 -6.13 -8.82
N PHE A 104 27.24 -7.04 -8.08
CA PHE A 104 27.50 -7.44 -6.69
C PHE A 104 27.42 -8.97 -6.54
N PRO A 105 28.41 -9.74 -7.01
CA PRO A 105 28.34 -11.21 -7.00
C PRO A 105 28.24 -11.86 -5.60
N GLU A 106 28.52 -11.09 -4.55
CA GLU A 106 28.48 -11.53 -3.15
C GLU A 106 27.12 -11.24 -2.48
N ASP A 107 26.22 -10.48 -3.14
CA ASP A 107 24.94 -10.04 -2.58
C ASP A 107 23.80 -10.53 -3.50
N HIS A 108 23.12 -11.60 -3.07
CA HIS A 108 22.06 -12.25 -3.85
C HIS A 108 20.72 -11.55 -3.63
N THR A 109 20.53 -10.43 -4.32
CA THR A 109 19.23 -9.76 -4.45
C THR A 109 18.74 -9.91 -5.89
N ASP A 110 17.45 -10.11 -6.13
CA ASP A 110 16.84 -10.14 -7.48
C ASP A 110 16.68 -8.71 -8.08
N ASP A 111 17.42 -7.75 -7.54
CA ASP A 111 17.31 -6.34 -7.88
C ASP A 111 18.11 -5.95 -9.14
N THR A 112 17.88 -4.74 -9.61
CA THR A 112 18.65 -4.14 -10.69
C THR A 112 19.26 -2.84 -10.19
N LEU A 113 20.58 -2.71 -10.33
CA LEU A 113 21.27 -1.44 -10.17
C LEU A 113 20.96 -0.54 -11.38
N VAL A 114 20.32 0.60 -11.12
CA VAL A 114 19.94 1.58 -12.13
C VAL A 114 20.89 2.78 -12.03
N LEU A 115 21.55 3.10 -13.14
CA LEU A 115 22.40 4.28 -13.28
C LEU A 115 21.64 5.30 -14.13
N GLU A 116 21.19 6.40 -13.55
CA GLU A 116 20.48 7.46 -14.25
C GLU A 116 21.39 8.66 -14.49
N PHE A 117 21.45 9.14 -15.73
CA PHE A 117 22.30 10.25 -16.14
C PHE A 117 21.44 11.39 -16.68
N VAL A 118 21.70 12.60 -16.16
CA VAL A 118 21.02 13.82 -16.57
C VAL A 118 22.00 14.97 -16.71
N ALA A 119 21.73 15.88 -17.64
CA ALA A 119 22.43 17.16 -17.72
C ALA A 119 21.84 18.15 -16.72
N ALA A 120 22.71 18.90 -16.04
CA ALA A 120 22.33 19.98 -15.15
C ALA A 120 21.46 21.00 -15.89
N ARG A 121 20.36 21.38 -15.24
CA ARG A 121 19.34 22.21 -15.87
C ARG A 121 18.78 23.23 -14.91
N LYS A 122 18.46 24.39 -15.45
CA LYS A 122 17.68 25.42 -14.80
C LYS A 122 16.23 25.29 -15.24
N GLU A 123 15.33 25.35 -14.27
CA GLU A 123 13.89 25.28 -14.50
C GLU A 123 13.27 26.63 -14.16
N SER A 124 12.37 27.12 -15.01
CA SER A 124 11.50 28.25 -14.69
C SER A 124 10.05 27.82 -14.77
N TYR A 125 9.32 28.02 -13.67
CA TYR A 125 7.94 27.60 -13.54
C TYR A 125 6.99 28.76 -13.85
N ARG A 126 5.86 28.46 -14.50
CA ARG A 126 4.75 29.42 -14.64
C ARG A 126 3.69 29.01 -13.64
N SER A 127 3.15 29.96 -12.88
CA SER A 127 2.21 29.73 -11.77
C SER A 127 0.96 28.89 -12.08
N HIS A 128 0.63 28.67 -13.36
CA HIS A 128 -0.49 27.85 -13.82
C HIS A 128 -0.08 26.63 -14.67
N SER A 129 1.21 26.33 -14.81
CA SER A 129 1.73 25.25 -15.66
C SER A 129 2.59 24.28 -14.86
N ARG A 130 2.27 22.98 -14.98
CA ARG A 130 3.05 21.87 -14.41
C ARG A 130 4.37 21.59 -15.12
N LYS A 131 4.62 22.23 -16.26
CA LYS A 131 5.83 22.02 -17.06
C LYS A 131 6.71 23.25 -16.97
N PRO A 132 7.90 23.16 -16.35
CA PRO A 132 8.86 24.24 -16.39
C PRO A 132 9.45 24.39 -17.79
N GLU A 133 9.91 25.59 -18.11
CA GLU A 133 10.84 25.81 -19.22
C GLU A 133 12.25 25.40 -18.75
N VAL A 134 12.91 24.56 -19.54
CA VAL A 134 14.17 23.90 -19.19
C VAL A 134 15.31 24.49 -20.02
N GLU A 135 16.34 24.99 -19.37
CA GLU A 135 17.58 25.47 -19.99
C GLU A 135 18.81 24.76 -19.39
N ALA A 136 19.92 24.74 -20.12
CA ALA A 136 21.18 24.21 -19.59
C ALA A 136 21.62 25.05 -18.37
N GLY A 137 21.95 24.37 -17.28
CA GLY A 137 22.27 25.00 -16.00
C GLY A 137 23.61 24.56 -15.42
N THR A 138 23.98 25.17 -14.30
CA THR A 138 25.09 24.74 -13.45
C THR A 138 24.65 23.62 -12.50
N LEU A 139 25.61 22.95 -11.84
CA LEU A 139 25.28 22.04 -10.74
C LEU A 139 24.46 22.75 -9.66
N GLU A 140 24.80 24.00 -9.34
CA GLU A 140 24.09 24.80 -8.35
C GLU A 140 22.62 24.98 -8.76
N ASP A 141 22.34 25.34 -10.02
CA ASP A 141 20.98 25.46 -10.56
C ASP A 141 20.19 24.14 -10.43
N ASP A 142 20.83 22.98 -10.65
CA ASP A 142 20.19 21.67 -10.45
C ASP A 142 19.91 21.39 -8.97
N GLN A 143 20.79 21.80 -8.07
CA GLN A 143 20.61 21.58 -6.63
C GLN A 143 19.51 22.50 -6.06
N TYR A 144 19.38 23.75 -6.53
CA TYR A 144 18.31 24.68 -6.11
C TYR A 144 16.91 24.14 -6.38
N ARG A 145 16.71 23.44 -7.50
CA ARG A 145 15.40 22.90 -7.88
C ARG A 145 15.03 21.60 -7.18
N ARG A 146 15.90 21.03 -6.33
CA ARG A 146 15.63 19.77 -5.62
C ARG A 146 14.64 19.96 -4.48
N ASP A 147 14.06 18.84 -4.06
CA ASP A 147 12.99 18.84 -3.06
C ASP A 147 13.49 19.20 -1.66
N PHE A 148 14.56 18.56 -1.18
CA PHE A 148 15.05 18.72 0.18
C PHE A 148 16.57 18.89 0.25
N THR A 149 17.05 19.63 1.24
CA THR A 149 18.48 19.90 1.51
C THR A 149 19.29 18.61 1.58
N VAL A 150 18.77 17.59 2.27
CA VAL A 150 19.37 16.26 2.40
C VAL A 150 19.48 15.50 1.08
N ASN A 151 18.74 15.89 0.04
CA ASN A 151 18.82 15.31 -1.30
C ASN A 151 19.50 16.26 -2.31
N ALA A 152 19.90 17.46 -1.88
CA ALA A 152 20.52 18.49 -2.69
C ALA A 152 22.06 18.50 -2.60
N MET A 153 22.65 17.48 -1.99
CA MET A 153 24.10 17.28 -1.95
C MET A 153 24.61 16.56 -3.21
N ALA A 154 25.90 16.76 -3.51
CA ALA A 154 26.59 16.12 -4.62
C ALA A 154 27.99 15.65 -4.23
N ILE A 155 28.49 14.60 -4.88
CA ILE A 155 29.89 14.17 -4.80
C ILE A 155 30.55 14.26 -6.17
N HIS A 156 31.77 14.81 -6.20
CA HIS A 156 32.55 14.89 -7.43
C HIS A 156 33.07 13.51 -7.84
N LEU A 157 32.98 13.17 -9.14
CA LEU A 157 33.38 11.84 -9.64
C LEU A 157 34.74 11.78 -10.31
N THR A 158 35.29 12.87 -10.84
CA THR A 158 36.60 12.81 -11.51
C THR A 158 37.73 12.37 -10.57
N PRO A 159 38.75 11.63 -11.05
CA PRO A 159 39.76 11.00 -10.19
C PRO A 159 40.54 11.96 -9.29
N ASP A 160 40.80 13.19 -9.74
CA ASP A 160 41.51 14.24 -8.99
C ASP A 160 40.74 14.75 -7.76
N ARG A 161 39.40 14.69 -7.82
CA ARG A 161 38.48 15.22 -6.78
C ARG A 161 37.50 14.18 -6.27
N PHE A 162 37.73 12.90 -6.55
CA PHE A 162 36.79 11.83 -6.26
C PHE A 162 36.32 11.87 -4.80
N GLY A 163 34.99 11.88 -4.61
CA GLY A 163 34.36 11.92 -3.30
C GLY A 163 34.28 13.30 -2.66
N ALA A 164 34.81 14.37 -3.27
CA ALA A 164 34.65 15.73 -2.73
C ALA A 164 33.16 16.08 -2.63
N LEU A 165 32.72 16.42 -1.42
CA LEU A 165 31.32 16.69 -1.11
C LEU A 165 30.98 18.16 -1.36
N ILE A 166 29.85 18.38 -2.03
CA ILE A 166 29.29 19.70 -2.34
C ILE A 166 27.91 19.77 -1.69
N ASP A 167 27.77 20.65 -0.72
CA ASP A 167 26.59 20.82 0.12
C ASP A 167 26.30 22.31 0.35
N PRO A 168 25.70 23.01 -0.63
CA PRO A 168 25.46 24.46 -0.53
C PRO A 168 24.27 24.82 0.38
N PHE A 169 23.45 23.84 0.78
CA PHE A 169 22.20 24.05 1.53
C PHE A 169 22.21 23.41 2.92
N ASP A 170 23.39 23.13 3.48
CA ASP A 170 23.55 22.55 4.82
C ASP A 170 22.83 21.20 5.02
N GLY A 171 22.69 20.39 3.96
CA GLY A 171 22.07 19.06 3.99
C GLY A 171 22.75 18.11 5.00
N ARG A 172 24.07 18.24 5.21
CA ARG A 172 24.78 17.50 6.28
C ARG A 172 24.26 17.84 7.67
N ARG A 173 23.95 19.11 7.91
CA ARG A 173 23.45 19.60 9.19
C ARG A 173 22.01 19.15 9.41
N ASP A 174 21.21 19.12 8.36
CA ASP A 174 19.84 18.62 8.43
C ASP A 174 19.80 17.10 8.63
N LEU A 175 20.73 16.35 8.04
CA LEU A 175 20.93 14.93 8.36
C LEU A 175 21.28 14.72 9.84
N GLU A 176 22.20 15.50 10.40
CA GLU A 176 22.57 15.42 11.81
C GLU A 176 21.39 15.76 12.74
N ARG A 177 20.60 16.76 12.35
CA ARG A 177 19.37 17.18 13.05
C ARG A 177 18.16 16.29 12.78
N ARG A 178 18.28 15.29 11.91
CA ARG A 178 17.18 14.44 11.45
C ARG A 178 15.97 15.26 10.98
N THR A 179 16.22 16.24 10.13
CA THR A 179 15.22 17.22 9.68
C THR A 179 15.06 17.15 8.16
N ILE A 180 13.82 17.19 7.69
CA ILE A 180 13.46 17.39 6.28
C ILE A 180 13.22 18.88 6.09
N ASP A 181 14.07 19.52 5.29
CA ASP A 181 13.98 20.95 4.99
C ASP A 181 14.19 21.21 3.49
N THR A 182 13.65 22.30 2.94
CA THR A 182 13.77 22.63 1.50
C THR A 182 15.01 23.50 1.22
N PRO A 183 15.68 23.41 0.05
CA PRO A 183 16.82 24.28 -0.26
C PRO A 183 16.44 25.78 -0.30
N LEU A 184 15.28 26.07 -0.89
CA LEU A 184 14.73 27.40 -1.07
C LEU A 184 13.57 27.65 -0.09
N ASP A 185 12.91 28.80 -0.26
CA ASP A 185 11.67 29.08 0.44
C ASP A 185 10.65 27.95 0.19
N PRO A 186 9.99 27.42 1.25
CA PRO A 186 9.07 26.29 1.08
C PRO A 186 7.83 26.63 0.25
N GLU A 187 7.34 27.87 0.31
CA GLU A 187 6.15 28.27 -0.45
C GLU A 187 6.47 28.27 -1.96
N GLU A 188 7.60 28.85 -2.35
CA GLU A 188 8.13 28.80 -3.73
C GLU A 188 8.39 27.36 -4.18
N THR A 189 9.01 26.55 -3.31
CA THR A 189 9.30 25.13 -3.57
C THR A 189 8.01 24.34 -3.89
N PHE A 190 6.94 24.61 -3.15
CA PHE A 190 5.64 23.97 -3.37
C PHE A 190 4.86 24.61 -4.51
N GLU A 191 5.19 25.84 -4.95
CA GLU A 191 4.58 26.47 -6.13
C GLU A 191 5.08 25.77 -7.39
N ASP A 192 6.36 25.44 -7.40
CA ASP A 192 7.02 24.71 -8.49
C ASP A 192 6.49 23.27 -8.61
N ASP A 193 6.45 22.51 -7.51
CA ASP A 193 5.86 21.16 -7.50
C ASP A 193 5.16 20.84 -6.16
N PRO A 194 3.83 20.92 -6.11
CA PRO A 194 3.05 20.59 -4.91
C PRO A 194 3.25 19.15 -4.41
N LEU A 195 3.72 18.22 -5.26
CA LEU A 195 4.01 16.84 -4.85
C LEU A 195 5.04 16.80 -3.71
N ARG A 196 5.91 17.82 -3.61
CA ARG A 196 6.93 17.92 -2.56
C ARG A 196 6.33 17.94 -1.15
N MET A 197 5.09 18.40 -0.96
CA MET A 197 4.42 18.29 0.35
C MET A 197 4.21 16.83 0.76
N ILE A 198 3.76 15.99 -0.18
CA ILE A 198 3.54 14.57 0.07
C ILE A 198 4.89 13.84 0.21
N ARG A 199 5.89 14.24 -0.59
CA ARG A 199 7.26 13.73 -0.47
C ARG A 199 7.89 14.09 0.87
N ALA A 200 7.60 15.26 1.45
CA ALA A 200 8.09 15.64 2.77
C ALA A 200 7.60 14.65 3.83
N ALA A 201 6.30 14.32 3.80
CA ALA A 201 5.73 13.28 4.65
C ALA A 201 6.35 11.91 4.38
N ARG A 202 6.54 11.52 3.11
CA ARG A 202 7.22 10.26 2.75
C ARG A 202 8.63 10.18 3.31
N PHE A 203 9.48 11.15 3.04
CA PHE A 203 10.87 11.11 3.51
C PHE A 203 10.96 11.20 5.03
N ALA A 204 10.11 11.98 5.69
CA ALA A 204 10.00 11.99 7.14
C ALA A 204 9.65 10.58 7.67
N THR A 205 8.78 9.84 6.98
CA THR A 205 8.42 8.45 7.31
C THR A 205 9.60 7.49 7.11
N GLN A 206 10.21 7.46 5.92
CA GLN A 206 11.26 6.50 5.56
C GLN A 206 12.59 6.73 6.29
N LEU A 207 12.87 7.99 6.67
CA LEU A 207 14.09 8.36 7.38
C LEU A 207 13.86 8.49 8.90
N GLU A 208 12.61 8.45 9.36
CA GLU A 208 12.19 8.79 10.72
C GLU A 208 12.69 10.18 11.16
N PHE A 209 12.59 11.14 10.24
CA PHE A 209 12.99 12.53 10.42
C PHE A 209 11.76 13.39 10.73
N ARG A 210 11.97 14.54 11.37
CA ARG A 210 10.92 15.57 11.51
C ARG A 210 10.92 16.48 10.29
N VAL A 211 9.75 16.99 9.91
CA VAL A 211 9.66 18.11 8.96
C VAL A 211 10.03 19.40 9.70
N SER A 212 10.77 20.30 9.06
CA SER A 212 11.10 21.60 9.66
C SER A 212 9.84 22.45 9.85
N ASP A 213 9.84 23.33 10.86
CA ASP A 213 8.66 24.15 11.18
C ASP A 213 8.22 25.01 9.98
N ARG A 214 9.17 25.63 9.26
CA ARG A 214 8.88 26.44 8.06
C ARG A 214 8.27 25.62 6.92
N VAL A 215 8.72 24.38 6.72
CA VAL A 215 8.18 23.50 5.68
C VAL A 215 6.80 23.01 6.08
N PHE A 216 6.61 22.65 7.34
CA PHE A 216 5.33 22.21 7.87
C PHE A 216 4.27 23.31 7.80
N ASP A 217 4.61 24.54 8.20
CA ASP A 217 3.72 25.71 8.09
C ASP A 217 3.32 25.97 6.63
N ALA A 218 4.30 25.92 5.71
CA ALA A 218 4.04 26.09 4.29
C ALA A 218 3.15 24.97 3.71
N MET A 219 3.30 23.72 4.16
CA MET A 219 2.40 22.62 3.77
C MET A 219 0.95 22.96 4.11
N GLY A 220 0.71 23.56 5.29
CA GLY A 220 -0.61 24.01 5.70
C GLY A 220 -1.17 25.14 4.84
N THR A 221 -0.36 26.15 4.55
CA THR A 221 -0.82 27.30 3.73
C THR A 221 -1.08 26.94 2.27
N GLN A 222 -0.43 25.89 1.75
CA GLN A 222 -0.45 25.51 0.34
C GLN A 222 -1.14 24.17 0.06
N ALA A 223 -1.81 23.59 1.06
CA ALA A 223 -2.37 22.24 1.02
C ALA A 223 -3.26 22.01 -0.22
N GLU A 224 -4.15 22.95 -0.56
CA GLU A 224 -5.07 22.86 -1.71
C GLU A 224 -4.36 22.64 -3.05
N ARG A 225 -3.10 23.09 -3.18
CA ARG A 225 -2.36 22.94 -4.45
C ARG A 225 -2.11 21.50 -4.84
N VAL A 226 -2.18 20.54 -3.92
CA VAL A 226 -2.03 19.12 -4.28
C VAL A 226 -3.14 18.62 -5.21
N GLU A 227 -4.29 19.30 -5.28
CA GLU A 227 -5.42 18.93 -6.16
C GLU A 227 -5.08 19.06 -7.65
N ILE A 228 -4.06 19.85 -8.02
CA ILE A 228 -3.63 19.98 -9.42
C ILE A 228 -2.76 18.79 -9.87
N LEU A 229 -2.32 17.95 -8.94
CA LEU A 229 -1.48 16.79 -9.21
C LEU A 229 -2.30 15.68 -9.85
N SER A 230 -1.65 14.85 -10.66
CA SER A 230 -2.25 13.62 -11.13
C SER A 230 -2.30 12.61 -9.99
N GLN A 231 -3.42 11.90 -9.86
CA GLN A 231 -3.60 10.91 -8.81
C GLN A 231 -2.49 9.86 -8.79
N GLU A 232 -2.01 9.41 -9.95
CA GLU A 232 -0.97 8.38 -10.07
C GLU A 232 0.31 8.80 -9.33
N ARG A 233 0.68 10.09 -9.36
CA ARG A 233 1.85 10.61 -8.64
C ARG A 233 1.62 10.62 -7.13
N ILE A 234 0.41 10.97 -6.69
CA ILE A 234 0.02 10.92 -5.28
C ILE A 234 0.08 9.48 -4.79
N THR A 235 -0.50 8.55 -5.55
CA THR A 235 -0.53 7.11 -5.24
C THR A 235 0.86 6.51 -5.12
N GLU A 236 1.80 6.87 -6.00
CA GLU A 236 3.20 6.43 -5.89
C GLU A 236 3.87 6.87 -4.57
N GLU A 237 3.63 8.11 -4.13
CA GLU A 237 4.19 8.59 -2.86
C GLU A 237 3.49 7.96 -1.65
N VAL A 238 2.18 7.69 -1.73
CA VAL A 238 1.42 6.98 -0.69
C VAL A 238 1.84 5.51 -0.57
N HIS A 239 2.11 4.81 -1.68
CA HIS A 239 2.67 3.46 -1.63
C HIS A 239 3.98 3.42 -0.85
N LYS A 240 4.88 4.37 -1.11
CA LYS A 240 6.16 4.45 -0.40
C LYS A 240 6.02 4.82 1.09
N ILE A 241 4.96 5.55 1.46
CA ILE A 241 4.60 5.78 2.88
C ILE A 241 4.10 4.47 3.50
N LEU A 242 3.18 3.78 2.83
CA LEU A 242 2.63 2.50 3.28
C LEU A 242 3.71 1.45 3.46
N GLU A 243 4.75 1.44 2.64
CA GLU A 243 5.85 0.47 2.66
C GLU A 243 6.93 0.76 3.70
N ALA A 244 6.90 1.92 4.38
CA ALA A 244 7.84 2.22 5.45
C ALA A 244 7.61 1.35 6.69
N ASP A 245 8.59 1.33 7.61
CA ASP A 245 8.51 0.54 8.85
C ASP A 245 7.44 1.09 9.82
N THR A 246 7.22 2.40 9.82
CA THR A 246 6.18 3.06 10.62
C THR A 246 5.38 4.03 9.76
N PRO A 247 4.47 3.51 8.91
CA PRO A 247 3.69 4.33 7.96
C PRO A 247 2.89 5.45 8.62
N SER A 248 2.48 5.29 9.89
CA SER A 248 1.67 6.29 10.58
C SER A 248 2.33 7.67 10.67
N ILE A 249 3.66 7.75 10.62
CA ILE A 249 4.39 9.04 10.65
C ILE A 249 3.93 9.93 9.49
N GLY A 250 3.88 9.38 8.27
CA GLY A 250 3.52 10.12 7.06
C GLY A 250 2.08 10.59 7.09
N PHE A 251 1.14 9.69 7.43
CA PHE A 251 -0.27 10.04 7.53
C PHE A 251 -0.54 11.07 8.62
N LYS A 252 0.15 11.02 9.77
CA LYS A 252 0.05 12.04 10.83
C LYS A 252 0.55 13.41 10.35
N ILE A 253 1.63 13.46 9.57
CA ILE A 253 2.14 14.71 8.99
C ILE A 253 1.15 15.27 7.97
N LEU A 254 0.65 14.44 7.06
CA LEU A 254 -0.34 14.84 6.04
C LEU A 254 -1.63 15.36 6.69
N GLU A 255 -2.09 14.69 7.74
CA GLU A 255 -3.28 15.09 8.50
C GLU A 255 -3.04 16.42 9.22
N ALA A 256 -1.96 16.52 10.01
CA ALA A 256 -1.70 17.70 10.83
C ALA A 256 -1.39 18.95 9.98
N SER A 257 -0.90 18.78 8.75
CA SER A 257 -0.68 19.86 7.79
C SER A 257 -1.93 20.17 6.94
N GLY A 258 -3.03 19.44 7.07
CA GLY A 258 -4.23 19.63 6.25
C GLY A 258 -4.14 19.08 4.81
N VAL A 259 -2.97 18.61 4.38
CA VAL A 259 -2.79 18.02 3.04
C VAL A 259 -3.66 16.76 2.85
N LEU A 260 -3.88 15.98 3.90
CA LEU A 260 -4.66 14.74 3.84
C LEU A 260 -6.10 14.96 3.37
N GLU A 261 -6.72 16.08 3.76
CA GLU A 261 -8.11 16.42 3.39
C GLU A 261 -8.27 16.55 1.88
N HIS A 262 -7.25 17.05 1.19
CA HIS A 262 -7.27 17.25 -0.26
C HIS A 262 -6.95 15.98 -1.06
N ILE A 263 -6.15 15.07 -0.50
CA ILE A 263 -5.73 13.86 -1.22
C ILE A 263 -6.55 12.62 -0.88
N MET A 264 -6.95 12.44 0.39
CA MET A 264 -7.68 11.27 0.90
C MET A 264 -8.76 11.67 1.92
N PRO A 265 -9.80 12.41 1.47
CA PRO A 265 -10.84 12.91 2.37
C PRO A 265 -11.59 11.79 3.10
N GLU A 266 -11.67 10.58 2.54
CA GLU A 266 -12.23 9.39 3.20
C GLU A 266 -11.52 9.08 4.51
N LEU A 267 -10.19 9.11 4.51
CA LEU A 267 -9.38 8.83 5.69
C LEU A 267 -9.46 9.98 6.69
N GLN A 268 -9.48 11.23 6.21
CA GLN A 268 -9.68 12.41 7.06
C GLN A 268 -10.99 12.32 7.86
N ARG A 269 -12.07 11.81 7.26
CA ARG A 269 -13.39 11.66 7.92
C ARG A 269 -13.38 10.67 9.11
N LEU A 270 -12.35 9.85 9.27
CA LEU A 270 -12.20 8.98 10.44
C LEU A 270 -11.75 9.76 11.69
N LYS A 271 -11.17 10.95 11.51
CA LYS A 271 -10.66 11.76 12.61
C LYS A 271 -11.80 12.39 13.40
N GLY A 272 -11.62 12.45 14.71
CA GLY A 272 -12.53 13.11 15.63
C GLY A 272 -13.18 12.13 16.61
N VAL A 273 -13.64 12.69 17.72
CA VAL A 273 -14.32 11.98 18.80
C VAL A 273 -15.60 12.75 19.13
N ASP A 274 -16.74 12.10 18.96
CA ASP A 274 -18.02 12.68 19.37
C ASP A 274 -18.38 12.24 20.78
N VAL A 275 -18.91 13.18 21.57
CA VAL A 275 -19.33 12.94 22.95
C VAL A 275 -20.83 13.18 23.06
N VAL A 276 -21.58 12.12 23.41
CA VAL A 276 -23.01 12.21 23.73
C VAL A 276 -23.21 11.53 25.08
N ASP A 277 -23.88 12.23 26.01
CA ASP A 277 -24.14 11.75 27.39
C ASP A 277 -22.89 11.26 28.14
N GLY A 278 -21.75 11.90 27.89
CA GLY A 278 -20.47 11.55 28.51
C GLY A 278 -19.85 10.24 28.00
N ARG A 279 -20.39 9.66 26.92
CA ARG A 279 -19.83 8.49 26.22
C ARG A 279 -19.17 8.96 24.94
N ASP A 280 -17.89 8.60 24.80
CA ASP A 280 -17.08 8.85 23.63
C ASP A 280 -16.75 7.54 22.92
N HIS A 281 -16.15 7.65 21.74
CA HIS A 281 -15.51 6.54 21.05
C HIS A 281 -14.03 6.89 20.83
N LYS A 282 -13.20 5.88 20.52
CA LYS A 282 -11.82 6.15 20.13
C LYS A 282 -11.80 6.94 18.82
N ASP A 283 -10.76 7.76 18.64
CA ASP A 283 -10.50 8.38 17.34
C ASP A 283 -10.16 7.28 16.32
N ASN A 284 -11.03 7.11 15.32
CA ASN A 284 -10.90 6.01 14.36
C ASN A 284 -9.68 6.23 13.45
N PHE A 285 -9.30 7.47 13.15
CA PHE A 285 -8.13 7.76 12.32
C PHE A 285 -6.85 7.28 13.00
N TYR A 286 -6.60 7.69 14.25
CA TYR A 286 -5.38 7.24 14.96
C TYR A 286 -5.39 5.74 15.24
N HIS A 287 -6.57 5.16 15.45
CA HIS A 287 -6.71 3.71 15.59
C HIS A 287 -6.30 3.00 14.30
N THR A 288 -6.83 3.39 13.13
CA THR A 288 -6.46 2.83 11.82
C THR A 288 -4.96 2.92 11.59
N LEU A 289 -4.32 4.03 11.97
CA LEU A 289 -2.86 4.17 11.84
C LEU A 289 -2.08 3.24 12.78
N GLU A 290 -2.58 2.97 14.00
CA GLU A 290 -1.97 1.98 14.90
C GLU A 290 -2.09 0.56 14.33
N VAL A 291 -3.23 0.21 13.71
CA VAL A 291 -3.40 -1.08 13.03
C VAL A 291 -2.43 -1.21 11.86
N LEU A 292 -2.25 -0.15 11.07
CA LEU A 292 -1.32 -0.11 9.95
C LEU A 292 0.14 -0.33 10.40
N ASP A 293 0.58 0.34 11.46
CA ASP A 293 1.92 0.13 12.03
C ASP A 293 2.08 -1.30 12.56
N ASN A 294 1.06 -1.85 13.23
CA ASN A 294 1.08 -3.22 13.74
C ASN A 294 1.16 -4.26 12.60
N VAL A 295 0.50 -4.01 11.46
CA VAL A 295 0.64 -4.86 10.27
C VAL A 295 2.06 -4.80 9.74
N ALA A 296 2.62 -3.58 9.58
CA ALA A 296 4.00 -3.40 9.12
C ALA A 296 5.01 -4.12 10.03
N GLU A 297 4.84 -4.03 11.35
CA GLU A 297 5.68 -4.75 12.33
C GLU A 297 5.54 -6.27 12.22
N ARG A 298 4.31 -6.78 12.06
CA ARG A 298 4.08 -8.25 11.97
C ARG A 298 4.58 -8.87 10.68
N THR A 299 4.70 -8.08 9.63
CA THR A 299 5.20 -8.51 8.33
C THR A 299 6.59 -7.96 8.04
N SER A 300 7.37 -7.59 9.07
CA SER A 300 8.71 -7.00 8.90
C SER A 300 9.71 -7.96 8.26
N ASP A 301 9.44 -9.27 8.35
CA ASP A 301 10.28 -10.33 7.76
C ASP A 301 9.97 -10.54 6.27
N CYS A 302 8.97 -9.86 5.71
CA CYS A 302 8.60 -9.92 4.30
C CYS A 302 8.99 -8.62 3.58
N PRO A 303 9.31 -8.66 2.27
CA PRO A 303 9.47 -7.44 1.48
C PRO A 303 8.22 -6.57 1.56
N ALA A 304 8.41 -5.26 1.78
CA ALA A 304 7.29 -4.34 1.99
C ALA A 304 6.30 -4.32 0.81
N GLU A 305 6.80 -4.45 -0.43
CA GLU A 305 6.00 -4.48 -1.65
C GLU A 305 5.03 -5.66 -1.71
N GLU A 306 5.42 -6.83 -1.18
CA GLU A 306 4.56 -8.01 -1.12
C GLU A 306 3.39 -7.80 -0.14
N THR A 307 3.62 -7.02 0.92
CA THR A 307 2.62 -6.73 1.95
C THR A 307 1.77 -5.49 1.65
N ARG A 308 2.04 -4.78 0.55
CA ARG A 308 1.40 -3.49 0.20
C ARG A 308 -0.12 -3.56 0.26
N TRP A 309 -0.73 -4.62 -0.27
CA TRP A 309 -2.19 -4.75 -0.33
C TRP A 309 -2.79 -5.07 1.04
N LEU A 310 -2.09 -5.83 1.89
CA LEU A 310 -2.49 -6.02 3.28
C LEU A 310 -2.44 -4.70 4.05
N ARG A 311 -1.44 -3.86 3.80
CA ARG A 311 -1.33 -2.52 4.39
C ARG A 311 -2.43 -1.57 3.88
N TRP A 312 -2.82 -1.65 2.61
CA TRP A 312 -4.01 -0.97 2.09
C TRP A 312 -5.29 -1.45 2.79
N ALA A 313 -5.46 -2.76 2.99
CA ALA A 313 -6.59 -3.29 3.74
C ALA A 313 -6.59 -2.77 5.19
N ALA A 314 -5.43 -2.68 5.84
CA ALA A 314 -5.31 -2.07 7.18
C ALA A 314 -5.70 -0.59 7.19
N LEU A 315 -5.31 0.19 6.18
CA LEU A 315 -5.69 1.59 6.06
C LEU A 315 -7.21 1.78 5.82
N LEU A 316 -7.86 0.81 5.15
CA LEU A 316 -9.24 0.93 4.69
C LEU A 316 -10.28 0.11 5.48
N HIS A 317 -9.87 -0.78 6.39
CA HIS A 317 -10.79 -1.70 7.08
C HIS A 317 -11.95 -0.98 7.80
N ASP A 318 -11.67 0.20 8.32
CA ASP A 318 -12.59 1.03 9.11
C ASP A 318 -13.19 2.21 8.33
N ILE A 319 -12.91 2.34 7.03
CA ILE A 319 -13.16 3.55 6.24
C ILE A 319 -14.63 3.99 6.24
N ALA A 320 -15.56 3.05 6.45
CA ALA A 320 -17.00 3.29 6.48
C ALA A 320 -17.57 3.62 7.86
N LYS A 321 -16.78 3.57 8.94
CA LYS A 321 -17.25 3.93 10.29
C LYS A 321 -17.95 5.29 10.34
N PRO A 322 -17.50 6.36 9.65
CA PRO A 322 -18.21 7.64 9.66
C PRO A 322 -19.63 7.56 9.07
N GLN A 323 -19.86 6.68 8.09
CA GLN A 323 -21.17 6.52 7.43
C GLN A 323 -22.13 5.63 8.23
N THR A 324 -21.61 4.71 9.04
CA THR A 324 -22.41 3.77 9.85
C THR A 324 -22.53 4.16 11.32
N LYS A 325 -21.88 5.26 11.72
CA LYS A 325 -21.88 5.78 13.07
C LYS A 325 -23.30 6.08 13.56
N ARG A 326 -23.71 5.45 14.67
CA ARG A 326 -24.99 5.69 15.34
C ARG A 326 -24.78 5.76 16.85
N PHE A 327 -25.58 6.55 17.54
CA PHE A 327 -25.60 6.57 19.00
C PHE A 327 -26.78 5.75 19.51
N ASP A 328 -26.48 4.76 20.34
CA ASP A 328 -27.44 3.97 21.08
C ASP A 328 -27.42 4.41 22.57
N PRO A 329 -28.57 4.76 23.18
CA PRO A 329 -28.62 5.21 24.57
C PRO A 329 -28.10 4.18 25.59
N GLU A 330 -28.19 2.89 25.30
CA GLU A 330 -27.76 1.80 26.18
C GLU A 330 -26.31 1.40 25.91
N GLN A 331 -25.92 1.27 24.64
CA GLN A 331 -24.61 0.74 24.22
C GLN A 331 -23.57 1.83 23.92
N GLY A 332 -24.00 3.08 23.71
CA GLY A 332 -23.13 4.19 23.29
C GLY A 332 -22.96 4.25 21.76
N TRP A 333 -21.81 4.72 21.29
CA TRP A 333 -21.53 4.79 19.85
C TRP A 333 -21.32 3.41 19.25
N THR A 334 -22.04 3.12 18.17
CA THR A 334 -21.96 1.88 17.40
C THR A 334 -21.66 2.16 15.92
N PHE A 335 -21.09 1.15 15.25
CA PHE A 335 -20.66 1.23 13.85
C PHE A 335 -21.08 -0.03 13.07
N HIS A 336 -22.28 -0.54 13.34
CA HIS A 336 -22.73 -1.82 12.79
C HIS A 336 -22.75 -1.81 11.25
N GLY A 337 -22.22 -2.86 10.63
CA GLY A 337 -22.19 -3.03 9.17
C GLY A 337 -21.16 -2.18 8.44
N HIS A 338 -20.17 -1.58 9.13
CA HIS A 338 -19.10 -0.82 8.47
C HIS A 338 -18.22 -1.72 7.60
N GLU A 339 -18.09 -3.01 7.92
CA GLU A 339 -17.40 -4.00 7.10
C GLU A 339 -18.06 -4.17 5.72
N ASP A 340 -19.39 -4.22 5.65
CA ASP A 340 -20.14 -4.40 4.40
C ASP A 340 -20.25 -3.09 3.60
N VAL A 341 -20.42 -1.95 4.29
CA VAL A 341 -20.38 -0.63 3.64
C VAL A 341 -18.96 -0.35 3.13
N GLY A 342 -17.95 -0.61 3.95
CA GLY A 342 -16.54 -0.41 3.62
C GLY A 342 -16.12 -1.27 2.43
N ALA A 343 -16.48 -2.54 2.41
CA ALA A 343 -16.24 -3.43 1.28
C ALA A 343 -16.88 -2.90 -0.02
N ARG A 344 -18.09 -2.32 0.05
CA ARG A 344 -18.76 -1.71 -1.12
C ARG A 344 -18.08 -0.43 -1.61
N MET A 345 -17.33 0.27 -0.76
CA MET A 345 -16.57 1.46 -1.14
C MET A 345 -15.27 1.13 -1.89
N ILE A 346 -14.69 -0.08 -1.69
CA ILE A 346 -13.37 -0.45 -2.22
C ILE A 346 -13.25 -0.27 -3.74
N PRO A 347 -14.19 -0.72 -4.59
CA PRO A 347 -14.06 -0.54 -6.04
C PRO A 347 -13.97 0.93 -6.47
N ASP A 348 -14.74 1.82 -5.84
CA ASP A 348 -14.72 3.25 -6.16
C ASP A 348 -13.46 3.93 -5.62
N LEU A 349 -12.99 3.52 -4.44
CA LEU A 349 -11.71 3.96 -3.89
C LEU A 349 -10.55 3.57 -4.82
N PHE A 350 -10.50 2.32 -5.27
CA PHE A 350 -9.46 1.85 -6.18
C PHE A 350 -9.46 2.62 -7.51
N ARG A 351 -10.64 2.89 -8.08
CA ARG A 351 -10.77 3.72 -9.30
C ARG A 351 -10.31 5.15 -9.07
N THR A 352 -10.73 5.75 -7.96
CA THR A 352 -10.38 7.13 -7.58
C THR A 352 -8.89 7.27 -7.41
N TRP A 353 -8.26 6.31 -6.72
CA TRP A 353 -6.82 6.26 -6.44
C TRP A 353 -5.96 5.70 -7.58
N ARG A 354 -6.57 5.36 -8.73
CA ARG A 354 -5.89 4.76 -9.88
C ARG A 354 -5.10 3.50 -9.50
N LEU A 355 -5.64 2.73 -8.55
CA LEU A 355 -5.09 1.45 -8.13
C LEU A 355 -5.52 0.33 -9.10
N PRO A 356 -4.80 -0.80 -9.17
CA PRO A 356 -5.17 -1.93 -10.00
C PRO A 356 -6.51 -2.54 -9.60
N THR A 357 -7.44 -2.65 -10.55
CA THR A 357 -8.79 -3.22 -10.35
C THR A 357 -8.86 -4.69 -10.75
N ASP A 358 -7.79 -5.44 -10.51
CA ASP A 358 -7.70 -6.89 -10.70
C ASP A 358 -7.83 -7.62 -9.35
N GLU A 359 -7.31 -8.85 -9.25
CA GLU A 359 -7.37 -9.69 -8.03
C GLU A 359 -6.89 -8.97 -6.77
N ARG A 360 -6.04 -7.94 -6.89
CA ARG A 360 -5.57 -7.11 -5.77
C ARG A 360 -6.69 -6.31 -5.11
N MET A 361 -7.63 -5.79 -5.91
CA MET A 361 -8.81 -5.08 -5.40
C MET A 361 -9.74 -6.05 -4.67
N ASP A 362 -9.97 -7.22 -5.25
CA ASP A 362 -10.84 -8.26 -4.68
C ASP A 362 -10.25 -8.79 -3.35
N TYR A 363 -8.92 -8.94 -3.28
CA TYR A 363 -8.19 -9.26 -2.06
C TYR A 363 -8.43 -8.21 -0.96
N VAL A 364 -8.21 -6.92 -1.25
CA VAL A 364 -8.44 -5.84 -0.26
C VAL A 364 -9.91 -5.78 0.16
N GLN A 365 -10.83 -5.90 -0.80
CA GLN A 365 -12.27 -5.93 -0.52
C GLN A 365 -12.65 -7.09 0.39
N THR A 366 -12.07 -8.28 0.17
CA THR A 366 -12.30 -9.47 0.99
C THR A 366 -11.81 -9.26 2.41
N LEU A 367 -10.59 -8.74 2.60
CA LEU A 367 -10.06 -8.46 3.93
C LEU A 367 -10.92 -7.44 4.69
N VAL A 368 -11.30 -6.34 4.04
CA VAL A 368 -12.17 -5.30 4.62
C VAL A 368 -13.55 -5.87 4.99
N ARG A 369 -14.14 -6.72 4.15
CA ARG A 369 -15.44 -7.35 4.44
C ARG A 369 -15.38 -8.31 5.62
N LEU A 370 -14.27 -9.05 5.77
CA LEU A 370 -14.18 -10.17 6.70
C LEU A 370 -13.49 -9.84 8.03
N HIS A 371 -12.90 -8.64 8.20
CA HIS A 371 -12.05 -8.33 9.35
C HIS A 371 -12.72 -8.50 10.74
N LEU A 372 -14.05 -8.37 10.86
CA LEU A 372 -14.74 -8.63 12.13
C LEU A 372 -15.03 -10.13 12.38
N ARG A 373 -15.02 -10.96 11.33
CA ARG A 373 -15.45 -12.37 11.41
C ARG A 373 -14.58 -13.19 12.36
N PRO A 374 -13.23 -13.16 12.31
CA PRO A 374 -12.42 -13.91 13.27
C PRO A 374 -12.66 -13.47 14.73
N ILE A 375 -13.00 -12.21 14.97
CA ILE A 375 -13.34 -11.70 16.31
C ILE A 375 -14.63 -12.34 16.83
N ALA A 376 -15.66 -12.43 15.98
CA ALA A 376 -16.90 -13.11 16.32
C ALA A 376 -16.70 -14.61 16.58
N LEU A 377 -15.74 -15.24 15.90
CA LEU A 377 -15.39 -16.65 16.11
C LEU A 377 -14.50 -16.90 17.34
N ALA A 378 -14.05 -15.85 18.03
CA ALA A 378 -13.22 -15.98 19.22
C ALA A 378 -14.01 -16.43 20.47
N ASP A 379 -15.34 -16.48 20.40
CA ASP A 379 -16.23 -16.95 21.48
C ASP A 379 -16.29 -18.49 21.54
N GLU A 380 -16.54 -19.07 22.72
CA GLU A 380 -16.36 -20.52 22.98
C GLU A 380 -17.44 -21.42 22.35
N LYS A 381 -18.48 -20.86 21.71
CA LYS A 381 -19.64 -21.60 21.17
C LYS A 381 -19.69 -21.67 19.63
N VAL A 382 -18.55 -21.64 18.96
CA VAL A 382 -18.50 -21.57 17.49
C VAL A 382 -18.64 -22.94 16.85
N THR A 383 -19.45 -23.04 15.78
CA THR A 383 -19.66 -24.26 14.99
C THR A 383 -18.56 -24.45 13.94
N ASP A 384 -18.36 -25.68 13.47
CA ASP A 384 -17.40 -25.96 12.38
C ASP A 384 -17.87 -25.32 11.06
N SER A 385 -19.18 -25.22 10.85
CA SER A 385 -19.80 -24.53 9.72
C SER A 385 -19.38 -23.06 9.59
N ALA A 386 -19.37 -22.32 10.71
CA ALA A 386 -18.96 -20.91 10.70
C ALA A 386 -17.47 -20.75 10.35
N VAL A 387 -16.61 -21.68 10.78
CA VAL A 387 -15.18 -21.70 10.44
C VAL A 387 -15.00 -22.07 8.97
N ARG A 388 -15.74 -23.07 8.48
CA ARG A 388 -15.71 -23.49 7.07
C ARG A 388 -16.11 -22.35 6.14
N ARG A 389 -17.18 -21.62 6.46
CA ARG A 389 -17.62 -20.45 5.69
C ARG A 389 -16.54 -19.38 5.63
N LEU A 390 -15.88 -19.07 6.76
CA LEU A 390 -14.79 -18.10 6.77
C LEU A 390 -13.59 -18.55 5.93
N LEU A 391 -13.19 -19.82 6.04
CA LEU A 391 -12.09 -20.38 5.23
C LEU A 391 -12.41 -20.29 3.73
N TYR A 392 -13.64 -20.61 3.35
CA TYR A 392 -14.10 -20.53 1.97
C TYR A 392 -14.14 -19.09 1.45
N GLU A 393 -14.73 -18.16 2.21
CA GLU A 393 -14.86 -16.76 1.80
C GLU A 393 -13.53 -16.00 1.76
N ALA A 394 -12.61 -16.33 2.67
CA ALA A 394 -11.28 -15.73 2.71
C ALA A 394 -10.34 -16.33 1.66
N GLY A 395 -10.49 -17.62 1.34
CA GLY A 395 -9.62 -18.32 0.39
C GLY A 395 -8.15 -18.19 0.77
N ASP A 396 -7.32 -17.83 -0.21
CA ASP A 396 -5.87 -17.63 -0.02
C ASP A 396 -5.53 -16.44 0.89
N ALA A 397 -6.48 -15.52 1.14
CA ALA A 397 -6.27 -14.36 2.00
C ALA A 397 -6.45 -14.66 3.51
N ILE A 398 -6.71 -15.91 3.91
CA ILE A 398 -7.01 -16.26 5.30
C ILE A 398 -5.87 -15.91 6.28
N ASP A 399 -4.62 -16.17 5.90
CA ASP A 399 -3.47 -15.91 6.77
C ASP A 399 -3.26 -14.40 6.97
N ASP A 400 -3.42 -13.63 5.90
CA ASP A 400 -3.37 -12.16 5.95
C ASP A 400 -4.56 -11.55 6.68
N LEU A 401 -5.76 -12.14 6.56
CA LEU A 401 -6.92 -11.77 7.37
C LEU A 401 -6.62 -11.95 8.85
N MET A 402 -6.03 -13.09 9.24
CA MET A 402 -5.64 -13.31 10.63
C MET A 402 -4.56 -12.32 11.09
N THR A 403 -3.63 -11.94 10.22
CA THR A 403 -2.62 -10.90 10.49
C THR A 403 -3.27 -9.53 10.71
N LEU A 404 -4.21 -9.13 9.85
CA LEU A 404 -4.97 -7.88 9.99
C LEU A 404 -5.74 -7.83 11.32
N VAL A 405 -6.50 -8.88 11.63
CA VAL A 405 -7.32 -8.92 12.86
C VAL A 405 -6.46 -8.94 14.13
N ARG A 406 -5.31 -9.62 14.11
CA ARG A 406 -4.34 -9.58 15.22
C ARG A 406 -3.72 -8.20 15.41
N SER A 407 -3.64 -7.40 14.34
CA SER A 407 -3.11 -6.03 14.34
C SER A 407 -4.15 -5.02 14.84
N ASP A 408 -5.44 -5.33 14.68
CA ASP A 408 -6.56 -4.52 15.14
C ASP A 408 -6.71 -4.48 16.68
N VAL A 409 -6.09 -5.43 17.39
CA VAL A 409 -6.11 -5.48 18.86
C VAL A 409 -5.18 -4.42 19.49
N THR A 410 -5.63 -3.17 19.49
CA THR A 410 -4.91 -1.98 19.99
C THR A 410 -5.09 -1.70 21.51
N SER A 411 -5.48 -2.72 22.29
CA SER A 411 -5.76 -2.52 23.72
C SER A 411 -4.49 -2.27 24.54
N ASN A 412 -4.34 -1.13 25.21
CA ASN A 412 -3.21 -0.85 26.11
C ASN A 412 -3.07 -1.80 27.32
N ASN A 413 -4.12 -2.54 27.68
CA ASN A 413 -4.08 -3.52 28.77
C ASN A 413 -3.39 -4.83 28.32
N PRO A 414 -2.24 -5.23 28.93
CA PRO A 414 -1.50 -6.44 28.56
C PRO A 414 -2.30 -7.74 28.74
N ASP A 415 -3.07 -7.87 29.82
CA ASP A 415 -3.86 -9.07 30.10
C ASP A 415 -5.02 -9.22 29.10
N ARG A 416 -5.61 -8.09 28.70
CA ARG A 416 -6.65 -8.08 27.66
C ARG A 416 -6.08 -8.47 26.30
N ARG A 417 -4.91 -7.93 25.91
CA ARG A 417 -4.20 -8.35 24.67
C ARG A 417 -3.88 -9.83 24.67
N ARG A 418 -3.29 -10.34 25.76
CA ARG A 418 -2.96 -11.77 25.89
C ARG A 418 -4.19 -12.67 25.78
N ARG A 419 -5.34 -12.25 26.32
CA ARG A 419 -6.60 -12.98 26.17
C ARG A 419 -7.07 -13.02 24.71
N TYR A 420 -7.07 -11.90 24.01
CA TYR A 420 -7.42 -11.86 22.58
C TYR A 420 -6.48 -12.70 21.73
N GLN A 421 -5.16 -12.59 21.95
CA GLN A 421 -4.18 -13.42 21.23
C GLN A 421 -4.45 -14.90 21.40
N LYS A 422 -4.67 -15.36 22.64
CA LYS A 422 -5.05 -16.76 22.91
C LYS A 422 -6.36 -17.16 22.24
N ALA A 423 -7.31 -16.24 22.10
CA ALA A 423 -8.57 -16.51 21.42
C ALA A 423 -8.36 -16.69 19.91
N PHE A 424 -7.55 -15.84 19.28
CA PHE A 424 -7.17 -16.00 17.87
C PHE A 424 -6.32 -17.26 17.63
N ASP A 425 -5.45 -17.65 18.56
CA ASP A 425 -4.70 -18.91 18.47
C ASP A 425 -5.67 -20.11 18.44
N ARG A 426 -6.74 -20.08 19.24
CA ARG A 426 -7.79 -21.12 19.22
C ARG A 426 -8.56 -21.13 17.90
N VAL A 427 -8.88 -19.95 17.36
CA VAL A 427 -9.57 -19.83 16.07
C VAL A 427 -8.71 -20.41 14.95
N GLN A 428 -7.41 -20.08 14.89
CA GLN A 428 -6.51 -20.64 13.88
C GLN A 428 -6.30 -22.15 14.03
N GLU A 429 -6.17 -22.66 15.25
CA GLU A 429 -6.09 -24.11 15.44
C GLU A 429 -7.38 -24.81 14.99
N LYS A 430 -8.53 -24.20 15.26
CA LYS A 430 -9.82 -24.72 14.79
C LYS A 430 -9.92 -24.68 13.26
N MET A 431 -9.47 -23.59 12.63
CA MET A 431 -9.35 -23.49 11.16
C MET A 431 -8.51 -24.62 10.60
N ARG A 432 -7.33 -24.88 11.18
CA ARG A 432 -6.44 -25.97 10.76
C ARG A 432 -7.10 -27.34 10.86
N ILE A 433 -7.82 -27.62 11.96
CA ILE A 433 -8.54 -28.88 12.16
C ILE A 433 -9.66 -29.05 11.12
N VAL A 434 -10.44 -28.00 10.88
CA VAL A 434 -11.54 -28.01 9.89
C VAL A 434 -10.99 -28.17 8.48
N GLU A 435 -9.91 -27.46 8.14
CA GLU A 435 -9.22 -27.56 6.85
C GLU A 435 -8.61 -28.94 6.62
N GLU A 436 -8.00 -29.56 7.63
CA GLU A 436 -7.45 -30.93 7.54
C GLU A 436 -8.56 -31.97 7.34
N LYS A 437 -9.68 -31.82 8.06
CA LYS A 437 -10.83 -32.71 7.95
C LYS A 437 -11.49 -32.62 6.57
N ASP A 438 -11.60 -31.41 6.02
CA ASP A 438 -12.45 -31.13 4.86
C ASP A 438 -11.63 -30.81 3.58
N ARG A 439 -10.29 -30.82 3.62
CA ARG A 439 -9.34 -30.45 2.51
C ARG A 439 -9.79 -29.23 1.70
N LEU A 440 -10.19 -28.17 2.40
CA LEU A 440 -11.02 -27.08 1.88
C LEU A 440 -10.33 -26.12 0.90
N ARG A 441 -8.99 -26.07 0.82
CA ARG A 441 -8.27 -25.09 -0.02
C ARG A 441 -8.69 -25.13 -1.50
N ASN A 442 -9.16 -26.27 -1.98
CA ASN A 442 -9.70 -26.45 -3.32
C ASN A 442 -11.12 -27.05 -3.25
N PHE A 443 -12.05 -26.35 -2.59
CA PHE A 443 -13.43 -26.80 -2.41
C PHE A 443 -14.20 -26.80 -3.75
N GLU A 444 -14.15 -27.92 -4.47
CA GLU A 444 -15.06 -28.19 -5.59
C GLU A 444 -16.33 -28.88 -5.07
N PRO A 445 -17.53 -28.49 -5.54
CA PRO A 445 -18.74 -29.24 -5.23
C PRO A 445 -18.53 -30.71 -5.62
N PRO A 446 -18.86 -31.66 -4.74
CA PRO A 446 -18.55 -33.07 -4.99
C PRO A 446 -19.37 -33.65 -6.15
N VAL A 447 -20.45 -32.96 -6.56
CA VAL A 447 -21.25 -33.27 -7.75
C VAL A 447 -20.93 -32.25 -8.86
N ASP A 448 -20.55 -32.73 -10.04
CA ASP A 448 -20.16 -31.87 -11.15
C ASP A 448 -21.37 -31.36 -11.98
N GLY A 449 -21.11 -30.42 -12.89
CA GLY A 449 -22.18 -29.81 -13.70
C GLY A 449 -22.85 -30.79 -14.66
N TYR A 450 -22.11 -31.77 -15.18
CA TYR A 450 -22.64 -32.75 -16.11
C TYR A 450 -23.57 -33.74 -15.40
N GLU A 451 -23.21 -34.13 -14.19
CA GLU A 451 -24.06 -34.95 -13.33
C GLU A 451 -25.35 -34.25 -12.94
N ILE A 452 -25.30 -32.95 -12.59
CA ILE A 452 -26.50 -32.15 -12.33
C ILE A 452 -27.40 -32.08 -13.57
N MET A 453 -26.83 -31.78 -14.75
CA MET A 453 -27.58 -31.70 -16.02
C MET A 453 -28.28 -33.02 -16.35
N LYS A 454 -27.55 -34.13 -16.20
CA LYS A 454 -28.06 -35.47 -16.51
C LYS A 454 -29.14 -35.93 -15.53
N THR A 455 -28.98 -35.61 -14.24
CA THR A 455 -29.90 -36.05 -13.19
C THR A 455 -31.21 -35.27 -13.24
N LEU A 456 -31.14 -33.95 -13.41
CA LEU A 456 -32.33 -33.07 -13.43
C LEU A 456 -32.93 -32.87 -14.83
N ASP A 457 -32.36 -33.46 -15.88
CA ASP A 457 -32.72 -33.27 -17.29
C ASP A 457 -32.77 -31.78 -17.71
N ILE A 458 -31.76 -31.01 -17.27
CA ILE A 458 -31.62 -29.58 -17.57
C ILE A 458 -30.42 -29.29 -18.47
N ASP A 459 -30.57 -28.29 -19.35
CA ASP A 459 -29.49 -27.81 -20.21
C ASP A 459 -28.44 -26.98 -19.42
N GLU A 460 -27.26 -26.80 -20.02
CA GLU A 460 -26.21 -25.94 -19.47
C GLU A 460 -26.71 -24.49 -19.34
N GLY A 461 -26.62 -23.92 -18.14
CA GLY A 461 -27.09 -22.56 -17.89
C GLY A 461 -27.15 -22.18 -16.41
N VAL A 462 -27.84 -21.08 -16.12
CA VAL A 462 -27.95 -20.47 -14.78
C VAL A 462 -28.48 -21.46 -13.73
N ALA A 463 -29.42 -22.33 -14.11
CA ALA A 463 -30.01 -23.35 -13.23
C ALA A 463 -28.97 -24.32 -12.64
N VAL A 464 -27.99 -24.77 -13.44
CA VAL A 464 -26.88 -25.62 -12.97
C VAL A 464 -26.03 -24.87 -11.95
N GLY A 465 -25.81 -23.56 -12.17
CA GLY A 465 -25.09 -22.69 -11.22
C GLY A 465 -25.82 -22.51 -9.89
N ILE A 466 -27.16 -22.42 -9.91
CA ILE A 466 -28.00 -22.35 -8.71
C ILE A 466 -27.91 -23.65 -7.91
N ALA A 467 -28.07 -24.81 -8.57
CA ALA A 467 -27.98 -26.12 -7.92
C ALA A 467 -26.60 -26.32 -7.25
N LYS A 468 -25.51 -25.99 -7.95
CA LYS A 468 -24.16 -25.98 -7.38
C LYS A 468 -24.04 -25.06 -6.16
N THR A 469 -24.72 -23.91 -6.19
CA THR A 469 -24.73 -22.96 -5.07
C THR A 469 -25.47 -23.52 -3.87
N TRP A 470 -26.61 -24.19 -4.05
CA TRP A 470 -27.34 -24.80 -2.94
C TRP A 470 -26.58 -25.91 -2.25
N ILE A 471 -26.00 -26.83 -3.03
CA ILE A 471 -25.15 -27.91 -2.48
C ILE A 471 -24.01 -27.29 -1.67
N ARG A 472 -23.34 -26.26 -2.23
CA ARG A 472 -22.27 -25.55 -1.55
C ARG A 472 -22.75 -24.89 -0.24
N GLU A 473 -23.83 -24.13 -0.26
CA GLU A 473 -24.35 -23.49 0.96
C GLU A 473 -24.73 -24.52 2.02
N ALA A 474 -25.37 -25.63 1.65
CA ALA A 474 -25.72 -26.71 2.57
C ALA A 474 -24.49 -27.35 3.22
N ILE A 475 -23.40 -27.52 2.47
CA ILE A 475 -22.12 -28.00 3.02
C ILE A 475 -21.48 -26.94 3.94
N LEU A 476 -21.50 -25.67 3.54
CA LEU A 476 -20.96 -24.57 4.33
C LEU A 476 -21.72 -24.40 5.66
N ASP A 477 -23.04 -24.54 5.65
CA ASP A 477 -23.90 -24.53 6.83
C ASP A 477 -23.80 -25.81 7.66
N GLY A 478 -23.21 -26.87 7.11
CA GLY A 478 -23.04 -28.16 7.76
C GLY A 478 -24.32 -28.98 7.84
N GLU A 479 -25.29 -28.67 6.96
CA GLU A 479 -26.50 -29.50 6.74
C GLU A 479 -26.11 -30.87 6.21
N ILE A 480 -25.11 -30.90 5.31
CA ILE A 480 -24.60 -32.11 4.67
C ILE A 480 -23.05 -32.14 4.70
N PRO A 481 -22.42 -33.33 4.72
CA PRO A 481 -20.97 -33.45 4.56
C PRO A 481 -20.51 -33.14 3.12
N ASN A 482 -19.23 -32.82 2.96
CA ASN A 482 -18.60 -32.65 1.63
C ASN A 482 -18.30 -34.01 0.97
N GLU A 483 -19.36 -34.78 0.70
CA GLU A 483 -19.28 -36.12 0.10
C GLU A 483 -20.26 -36.21 -1.08
N HIS A 484 -19.88 -36.95 -2.12
CA HIS A 484 -20.67 -37.07 -3.36
C HIS A 484 -22.09 -37.54 -3.08
N ASP A 485 -22.25 -38.68 -2.40
CA ASP A 485 -23.57 -39.28 -2.11
C ASP A 485 -24.48 -38.31 -1.33
N ALA A 486 -23.95 -37.61 -0.32
CA ALA A 486 -24.74 -36.68 0.49
C ALA A 486 -25.17 -35.42 -0.28
N ALA A 487 -24.29 -34.91 -1.14
CA ALA A 487 -24.62 -33.79 -2.03
C ALA A 487 -25.62 -34.19 -3.11
N PHE A 488 -25.52 -35.42 -3.64
CA PHE A 488 -26.48 -35.97 -4.59
C PHE A 488 -27.86 -36.17 -3.94
N ASP A 489 -27.91 -36.77 -2.74
CA ASP A 489 -29.17 -36.94 -2.00
C ASP A 489 -29.83 -35.59 -1.68
N TYR A 490 -29.06 -34.58 -1.29
CA TYR A 490 -29.57 -33.22 -1.06
C TYR A 490 -30.11 -32.57 -2.34
N LEU A 491 -29.44 -32.79 -3.47
CA LEU A 491 -29.90 -32.33 -4.78
C LEU A 491 -31.26 -32.96 -5.13
N MET A 492 -31.41 -34.27 -4.93
CA MET A 492 -32.67 -34.99 -5.16
C MET A 492 -33.79 -34.52 -4.21
N GLU A 493 -33.47 -34.21 -2.94
CA GLU A 493 -34.45 -33.65 -2.00
C GLU A 493 -34.98 -32.29 -2.47
N LYS A 494 -34.11 -31.45 -3.02
CA LYS A 494 -34.52 -30.16 -3.61
C LYS A 494 -35.26 -30.33 -4.94
N GLU A 495 -34.92 -31.32 -5.76
CA GLU A 495 -35.68 -31.68 -6.98
C GLU A 495 -37.15 -31.98 -6.67
N VAL A 496 -37.43 -32.76 -5.62
CA VAL A 496 -38.80 -33.08 -5.17
C VAL A 496 -39.59 -31.81 -4.80
N VAL A 497 -38.93 -30.74 -4.38
CA VAL A 497 -39.57 -29.44 -4.14
C VAL A 497 -39.97 -28.75 -5.45
N PHE A 498 -39.27 -28.98 -6.57
CA PHE A 498 -39.65 -28.45 -7.87
C PHE A 498 -40.77 -29.23 -8.56
N GLU A 499 -40.94 -30.51 -8.24
CA GLU A 499 -42.06 -31.33 -8.74
C GLU A 499 -43.39 -31.03 -8.03
N ASP A 500 -43.43 -30.09 -7.07
CA ASP A 500 -44.65 -29.65 -6.40
C ASP A 500 -45.62 -29.03 -7.43
N PRO A 501 -46.82 -29.62 -7.65
CA PRO A 501 -47.76 -29.19 -8.69
C PRO A 501 -48.33 -27.78 -8.49
N ASP A 502 -48.07 -27.13 -7.36
CA ASP A 502 -48.44 -25.74 -7.09
C ASP A 502 -47.35 -24.71 -7.52
N LEU A 503 -46.19 -25.15 -8.03
CA LEU A 503 -45.17 -24.28 -8.62
C LEU A 503 -45.44 -24.01 -10.11
N PRO A 504 -45.19 -22.78 -10.63
CA PRO A 504 -45.37 -22.48 -12.04
C PRO A 504 -44.48 -23.34 -12.93
N ALA A 505 -45.04 -23.80 -14.06
CA ALA A 505 -44.37 -24.72 -14.99
C ALA A 505 -43.28 -24.06 -15.85
N ASP A 506 -43.12 -22.73 -15.80
CA ASP A 506 -42.12 -21.96 -16.53
C ASP A 506 -41.01 -21.43 -15.62
N TRP A 507 -39.76 -21.71 -16.02
CA TRP A 507 -38.55 -21.44 -15.24
C TRP A 507 -38.30 -19.96 -14.92
N GLU A 508 -38.71 -19.04 -15.80
CA GLU A 508 -38.63 -17.59 -15.53
C GLU A 508 -39.59 -17.19 -14.41
N ALA A 509 -40.80 -17.76 -14.36
CA ALA A 509 -41.77 -17.50 -13.29
C ALA A 509 -41.44 -18.24 -11.98
N ALA A 510 -40.75 -19.38 -12.04
CA ALA A 510 -40.26 -20.08 -10.85
C ALA A 510 -39.16 -19.28 -10.15
N ILE A 511 -38.26 -18.63 -10.91
CA ILE A 511 -37.26 -17.69 -10.39
C ILE A 511 -37.97 -16.46 -9.80
N GLU A 512 -38.92 -15.86 -10.51
CA GLU A 512 -39.66 -14.68 -10.03
C GLU A 512 -40.52 -15.01 -8.79
N TYR A 513 -41.07 -16.22 -8.68
CA TYR A 513 -41.81 -16.72 -7.52
C TYR A 513 -40.90 -16.97 -6.31
N LEU A 514 -39.70 -17.52 -6.51
CA LEU A 514 -38.72 -17.75 -5.45
C LEU A 514 -38.07 -16.45 -4.97
N GLU A 515 -37.82 -15.51 -5.88
CA GLU A 515 -37.40 -14.14 -5.56
C GLU A 515 -38.52 -13.36 -4.85
N GLY A 516 -39.78 -13.52 -5.26
CA GLY A 516 -40.97 -12.95 -4.63
C GLY A 516 -41.25 -13.50 -3.23
N ARG A 517 -41.06 -14.80 -2.98
CA ARG A 517 -41.14 -15.40 -1.64
C ARG A 517 -40.03 -14.90 -0.70
N LYS A 518 -38.85 -14.59 -1.25
CA LYS A 518 -37.77 -13.99 -0.47
C LYS A 518 -38.11 -12.55 -0.07
N ALA A 519 -38.85 -11.81 -0.91
CA ALA A 519 -39.40 -10.51 -0.58
C ALA A 519 -40.53 -10.59 0.47
N GLU A 520 -41.43 -11.58 0.41
CA GLU A 520 -42.48 -11.77 1.42
C GLU A 520 -41.96 -12.22 2.79
N VAL A 521 -40.84 -12.95 2.86
CA VAL A 521 -40.17 -13.29 4.13
C VAL A 521 -39.41 -12.08 4.70
N LEU A 522 -38.88 -11.20 3.86
CA LEU A 522 -38.29 -9.92 4.29
C LEU A 522 -39.37 -8.91 4.73
N ASP A 523 -40.53 -8.87 4.07
CA ASP A 523 -41.70 -8.07 4.48
C ASP A 523 -42.38 -8.63 5.76
N ALA A 524 -42.30 -9.94 6.02
CA ALA A 524 -42.80 -10.54 7.26
C ALA A 524 -41.93 -10.22 8.49
N ASP A 525 -40.63 -10.03 8.29
CA ASP A 525 -39.71 -9.52 9.32
C ASP A 525 -39.82 -7.99 9.50
N GLU A 526 -40.25 -7.23 8.48
CA GLU A 526 -40.62 -5.80 8.65
C GLU A 526 -42.03 -5.61 9.27
N ALA A 527 -42.97 -6.53 9.01
CA ALA A 527 -44.32 -6.48 9.57
C ALA A 527 -44.40 -6.87 11.06
N THR A 528 -43.37 -7.52 11.61
CA THR A 528 -43.24 -7.77 13.06
C THR A 528 -42.49 -6.66 13.80
N ALA A 529 -41.98 -5.64 13.10
CA ALA A 529 -41.34 -4.46 13.67
C ALA A 529 -42.22 -3.19 13.67
N SER A 530 -43.52 -3.29 13.32
CA SER A 530 -44.44 -2.13 13.31
C SER A 530 -45.64 -2.23 14.27
N ASP A 531 -45.62 -3.17 15.21
CA ASP A 531 -46.58 -3.20 16.33
C ASP A 531 -45.85 -3.35 17.67
N THR A 532 -45.04 -2.33 18.02
CA THR A 532 -44.82 -1.86 19.40
C THR A 532 -44.31 -0.43 19.45
#